data_AF-A0A4Q5QTF1-F1
#
_entry.id   AF-A0A4Q5QTF1-F1
#
_cell.length_a   1.000
_cell.length_b   1.000
_cell.length_c   1.000
_cell.angle_alpha   90.00
_cell.angle_beta   90.00
_cell.angle_gamma   90.00
#
_symmetry.space_group_name_H-M   'P 1'
#
loop_
_entity.id
_entity.type
_entity.pdbx_description
1 polymer ?
#
loop_
_entity_poly.entity_id
_entity_poly.type
_entity_poly.pdbx_seq_one_letter_code
_entity_poly.pdbx_strand_id
1 'polypeptide(L)'
;ACSSSLVAINAACKAIVAGECSRAVAGGTNVITSPYDYRNLAAAGFLSPTGQCKPFDADGDGYCRAEGVGLIVLKSLATAIEENDHILGTIASSAVSQSLNRSQITVPNGESQVALHRRAMRIAGLRPNDVSYIEAHGTGTSVGDPIEMSSIREAFCQSPRSSTLYVASIKGNIGHTEASAGVAGLIKVLLMMSHDSIPEQASHSSLNPRIPALEPDMMAIPRRLTPWCRASRVACVTP
;
A
#
# COMPACT_ATOMS: atom_id res chain seq x y z
N ALA A 1 7.57 9.71 -8.50
CA ALA A 1 6.94 8.45 -8.95
C ALA A 1 6.13 7.86 -7.79
N CYS A 2 5.41 6.75 -7.99
CA CYS A 2 4.38 6.26 -7.06
C CYS A 2 4.86 6.02 -5.61
N SER A 3 6.12 5.60 -5.43
CA SER A 3 6.68 5.31 -4.11
C SER A 3 7.22 6.52 -3.33
N SER A 4 7.24 7.71 -3.93
CA SER A 4 7.95 8.87 -3.40
C SER A 4 7.59 9.21 -1.96
N SER A 5 6.30 9.21 -1.58
CA SER A 5 5.90 9.51 -0.21
C SER A 5 6.35 8.46 0.81
N LEU A 6 6.33 7.17 0.48
CA LEU A 6 6.82 6.12 1.39
C LEU A 6 8.35 6.12 1.48
N VAL A 7 9.05 6.47 0.41
CA VAL A 7 10.50 6.67 0.43
C VAL A 7 10.87 7.83 1.36
N ALA A 8 10.13 8.94 1.30
CA ALA A 8 10.30 10.07 2.21
C ALA A 8 10.04 9.68 3.68
N ILE A 9 8.97 8.92 3.95
CA ILE A 9 8.66 8.40 5.29
C ILE A 9 9.78 7.47 5.79
N ASN A 10 10.27 6.56 4.94
CA ASN A 10 11.40 5.69 5.29
C ASN A 10 12.67 6.50 5.63
N ALA A 11 12.96 7.57 4.88
CA ALA A 11 14.10 8.44 5.17
C ALA A 11 13.91 9.15 6.52
N ALA A 12 12.72 9.67 6.80
CA ALA A 12 12.39 10.29 8.08
C ALA A 12 12.51 9.32 9.26
N CYS A 13 12.03 8.08 9.13
CA CYS A 13 12.21 7.05 10.15
C CYS A 13 13.69 6.79 10.43
N LYS A 14 14.52 6.69 9.37
CA LYS A 14 15.96 6.47 9.52
C LYS A 14 16.67 7.65 10.20
N ALA A 15 16.35 8.87 9.82
CA ALA A 15 16.93 10.07 10.44
C ALA A 15 16.61 10.16 11.94
N ILE A 16 15.37 9.84 12.34
CA ILE A 16 14.97 9.79 13.75
C ILE A 16 15.73 8.70 14.51
N VAL A 17 15.80 7.48 13.96
CA VAL A 17 16.50 6.36 14.60
C VAL A 17 18.01 6.61 14.71
N ALA A 18 18.61 7.30 13.74
CA ALA A 18 20.02 7.68 13.75
C ALA A 18 20.31 8.88 14.67
N GLY A 19 19.29 9.55 15.22
CA GLY A 19 19.45 10.74 16.05
C GLY A 19 19.79 12.00 15.25
N GLU A 20 19.64 12.00 13.93
CA GLU A 20 19.86 13.16 13.06
C GLU A 20 18.78 14.24 13.27
N CYS A 21 17.57 13.83 13.67
CA CYS A 21 16.50 14.72 14.10
C CYS A 21 15.62 14.05 15.18
N SER A 22 14.98 14.86 16.03
CA SER A 22 14.05 14.37 17.06
C SER A 22 12.61 14.26 16.57
N ARG A 23 12.27 15.00 15.50
CA ARG A 23 10.95 15.04 14.86
C ARG A 23 11.13 15.22 13.35
N ALA A 24 10.22 14.67 12.57
CA ALA A 24 10.21 14.84 11.12
C ALA A 24 8.79 15.03 10.59
N VAL A 25 8.65 15.85 9.54
CA VAL A 25 7.45 15.90 8.71
C VAL A 25 7.75 15.17 7.42
N ALA A 26 6.92 14.18 7.06
CA ALA A 26 7.12 13.37 5.87
C ALA A 26 5.80 13.09 5.15
N GLY A 27 5.85 12.89 3.84
CA GLY A 27 4.66 12.63 3.04
C GLY A 27 4.92 12.90 1.56
N GLY A 28 3.90 13.36 0.84
CA GLY A 28 4.02 13.64 -0.59
C GLY A 28 2.89 14.52 -1.12
N THR A 29 3.14 15.10 -2.29
CA THR A 29 2.19 15.93 -3.04
C THR A 29 2.17 15.49 -4.50
N ASN A 30 1.00 15.57 -5.12
CA ASN A 30 0.81 15.40 -6.55
C ASN A 30 -0.26 16.37 -7.05
N VAL A 31 0.06 17.16 -8.06
CA VAL A 31 -0.84 18.15 -8.69
C VAL A 31 -0.67 18.06 -10.20
N ILE A 32 -1.78 17.94 -10.93
CA ILE A 32 -1.86 17.80 -12.38
C ILE A 32 -2.08 19.19 -12.97
N THR A 33 -0.99 19.88 -13.27
CA THR A 33 -1.03 21.25 -13.80
C THR A 33 -1.06 21.32 -15.33
N SER A 34 -0.97 20.17 -16.02
CA SER A 34 -0.85 20.11 -17.47
C SER A 34 -1.40 18.82 -18.08
N PRO A 35 -2.02 18.88 -19.28
CA PRO A 35 -2.49 17.68 -19.98
C PRO A 35 -1.37 16.86 -20.64
N TYR A 36 -0.14 17.39 -20.74
CA TYR A 36 0.95 16.68 -21.46
C TYR A 36 1.27 15.32 -20.85
N ASP A 37 1.43 15.24 -19.52
CA ASP A 37 1.70 13.97 -18.85
C ASP A 37 0.54 13.00 -18.98
N TYR A 38 -0.69 13.50 -18.98
CA TYR A 38 -1.88 12.68 -19.21
C TYR A 38 -1.83 12.02 -20.60
N ARG A 39 -1.49 12.80 -21.64
CA ARG A 39 -1.32 12.28 -23.01
C ARG A 39 -0.20 11.25 -23.10
N ASN A 40 0.95 11.51 -22.46
CA ASN A 40 2.10 10.61 -22.49
C ASN A 40 1.77 9.28 -21.80
N LEU A 41 1.14 9.32 -20.63
CA LEU A 41 0.74 8.13 -19.88
C LEU A 41 -0.36 7.34 -20.60
N ALA A 42 -1.33 8.02 -21.23
CA ALA A 42 -2.33 7.38 -22.08
C ALA A 42 -1.69 6.69 -23.29
N ALA A 43 -0.77 7.36 -23.99
CA ALA A 43 -0.05 6.80 -25.14
C ALA A 43 0.84 5.61 -24.74
N ALA A 44 1.35 5.59 -23.51
CA ALA A 44 2.10 4.47 -22.95
C ALA A 44 1.21 3.33 -22.41
N GLY A 45 -0.12 3.46 -22.48
CA GLY A 45 -1.06 2.42 -22.06
C GLY A 45 -1.23 2.27 -20.54
N PHE A 46 -0.86 3.29 -19.76
CA PHE A 46 -0.99 3.24 -18.29
C PHE A 46 -2.38 3.60 -17.78
N LEU A 47 -3.09 4.46 -18.53
CA LEU A 47 -4.34 5.03 -18.05
C LEU A 47 -5.54 4.17 -18.44
N SER A 48 -6.46 4.00 -17.50
CA SER A 48 -7.74 3.36 -17.77
C SER A 48 -8.56 4.21 -18.74
N PRO A 49 -9.04 3.65 -19.87
CA PRO A 49 -9.95 4.36 -20.77
C PRO A 49 -11.32 4.61 -20.14
N THR A 50 -11.66 3.91 -19.05
CA THR A 50 -12.91 4.10 -18.29
C THR A 50 -12.75 5.04 -17.09
N GLY A 51 -11.53 5.55 -16.84
CA GLY A 51 -11.28 6.63 -15.90
C GLY A 51 -11.36 6.24 -14.42
N GLN A 52 -11.36 4.95 -14.08
CA GLN A 52 -11.35 4.44 -12.71
C GLN A 52 -10.14 3.54 -12.48
N CYS A 53 -9.55 3.59 -11.28
CA CYS A 53 -8.73 2.47 -10.82
C CYS A 53 -9.67 1.37 -10.34
N LYS A 54 -9.48 0.14 -10.80
CA LYS A 54 -10.31 -1.01 -10.40
C LYS A 54 -9.44 -2.12 -9.77
N PRO A 55 -8.94 -1.91 -8.54
CA PRO A 55 -7.94 -2.79 -7.95
C PRO A 55 -8.45 -4.23 -7.86
N PHE A 56 -7.67 -5.15 -8.43
CA PHE A 56 -7.91 -6.59 -8.44
C PHE A 56 -9.20 -7.04 -9.14
N ASP A 57 -9.86 -6.14 -9.87
CA ASP A 57 -11.09 -6.45 -10.60
C ASP A 57 -10.81 -7.11 -11.96
N ALA A 58 -11.77 -7.89 -12.45
CA ALA A 58 -11.74 -8.48 -13.80
C ALA A 58 -11.63 -7.43 -14.91
N ASP A 59 -12.24 -6.26 -14.72
CA ASP A 59 -12.25 -5.18 -15.71
C ASP A 59 -11.12 -4.15 -15.50
N GLY A 60 -10.09 -4.52 -14.73
CA GLY A 60 -8.88 -3.71 -14.52
C GLY A 60 -8.12 -3.45 -15.83
N ASP A 61 -8.18 -2.20 -16.29
CA ASP A 61 -7.74 -1.75 -17.61
C ASP A 61 -6.74 -0.58 -17.57
N GLY A 62 -6.15 -0.30 -16.40
CA GLY A 62 -5.25 0.83 -16.16
C GLY A 62 -5.61 1.60 -14.89
N TYR A 63 -4.93 2.72 -14.63
CA TYR A 63 -5.25 3.59 -13.50
C TYR A 63 -5.80 4.95 -13.95
N CYS A 64 -6.56 5.60 -13.06
CA CYS A 64 -6.94 7.00 -13.21
C CYS A 64 -5.96 7.88 -12.43
N ARG A 65 -5.45 8.96 -13.03
CA ARG A 65 -4.58 9.92 -12.32
C ARG A 65 -5.40 10.70 -11.30
N ALA A 66 -4.79 11.03 -10.18
CA ALA A 66 -5.41 11.85 -9.16
C ALA A 66 -4.41 12.83 -8.52
N GLU A 67 -4.96 13.83 -7.85
CA GLU A 67 -4.20 14.82 -7.09
C GLU A 67 -4.32 14.53 -5.60
N GLY A 68 -3.35 14.99 -4.82
CA GLY A 68 -3.44 14.88 -3.38
C GLY A 68 -2.19 15.33 -2.67
N VAL A 69 -2.38 15.89 -1.48
CA VAL A 69 -1.30 16.26 -0.54
C VAL A 69 -1.56 15.55 0.77
N GLY A 70 -0.54 14.86 1.28
CA GLY A 70 -0.60 14.18 2.57
C GLY A 70 0.72 14.34 3.30
N LEU A 71 0.66 14.67 4.58
CA LEU A 71 1.81 14.81 5.46
C LEU A 71 1.50 14.16 6.81
N ILE A 72 2.52 13.59 7.43
CA ILE A 72 2.49 13.04 8.79
C ILE A 72 3.64 13.62 9.61
N VAL A 73 3.44 13.70 10.92
CA VAL A 73 4.48 14.06 11.89
C VAL A 73 4.98 12.79 12.56
N LEU A 74 6.30 12.60 12.58
CA LEU A 74 6.96 11.43 13.12
C LEU A 74 7.88 11.83 14.28
N LYS A 75 7.88 10.98 15.30
CA LYS A 75 8.77 11.02 16.48
C LYS A 75 9.19 9.60 16.83
N SER A 76 10.24 9.47 17.65
CA SER A 76 10.48 8.21 18.35
C SER A 76 9.29 7.92 19.28
N LEU A 77 8.91 6.65 19.43
CA LEU A 77 7.79 6.27 20.30
C LEU A 77 8.05 6.69 21.75
N ALA A 78 9.30 6.55 22.23
CA ALA A 78 9.70 6.98 23.58
C ALA A 78 9.42 8.48 23.78
N THR A 79 9.88 9.33 22.85
CA THR A 79 9.68 10.78 22.93
C THR A 79 8.19 11.17 22.78
N ALA A 80 7.41 10.42 22.00
CA ALA A 80 5.97 10.67 21.90
C ALA A 80 5.24 10.34 23.20
N ILE A 81 5.63 9.27 23.90
CA ILE A 81 5.10 8.90 25.21
C ILE A 81 5.52 9.92 26.28
N GLU A 82 6.82 10.27 26.32
CA GLU A 82 7.37 11.24 27.28
C GLU A 82 6.70 12.62 27.19
N GLU A 83 6.41 13.08 25.97
CA GLU A 83 5.73 14.35 25.74
C GLU A 83 4.19 14.25 25.77
N ASN A 84 3.64 13.07 26.05
CA ASN A 84 2.20 12.81 26.11
C ASN A 84 1.45 13.20 24.81
N ASP A 85 2.06 12.88 23.66
CA ASP A 85 1.45 13.11 22.35
C ASP A 85 0.26 12.17 22.11
N HIS A 86 -0.69 12.63 21.28
CA HIS A 86 -1.69 11.75 20.72
C HIS A 86 -1.09 10.88 19.61
N ILE A 87 -0.84 9.60 19.90
CA ILE A 87 -0.23 8.64 18.98
C ILE A 87 -1.31 7.99 18.10
N LEU A 88 -1.31 8.31 16.81
CA LEU A 88 -2.24 7.73 15.82
C LEU A 88 -1.91 6.28 15.46
N GLY A 89 -0.64 5.90 15.58
CA GLY A 89 -0.13 4.57 15.23
C GLY A 89 1.39 4.54 15.27
N THR A 90 1.98 3.36 15.10
CA THR A 90 3.43 3.16 15.11
C THR A 90 3.90 2.51 13.81
N ILE A 91 5.04 2.98 13.30
CA ILE A 91 5.70 2.37 12.14
C ILE A 91 6.70 1.34 12.67
N ALA A 92 6.32 0.06 12.66
CA ALA A 92 7.18 -1.02 13.15
C ALA A 92 8.44 -1.21 12.28
N SER A 93 8.32 -1.01 10.96
CA SER A 93 9.45 -0.95 10.04
C SER A 93 9.10 -0.21 8.75
N SER A 94 10.13 0.18 8.01
CA SER A 94 10.01 0.60 6.62
C SER A 94 11.17 0.04 5.81
N ALA A 95 10.95 -0.21 4.52
CA ALA A 95 11.98 -0.75 3.63
C ALA A 95 11.80 -0.21 2.22
N VAL A 96 12.93 -0.03 1.53
CA VAL A 96 13.01 0.37 0.13
C VAL A 96 13.97 -0.57 -0.57
N SER A 97 13.60 -1.02 -1.77
CA SER A 97 14.45 -1.78 -2.69
C SER A 97 14.17 -1.32 -4.12
N GLN A 98 14.89 -1.90 -5.07
CA GLN A 98 14.67 -1.69 -6.50
C GLN A 98 14.35 -3.02 -7.16
N SER A 99 13.54 -2.99 -8.22
CA SER A 99 13.25 -4.18 -9.02
C SER A 99 14.50 -4.73 -9.70
N LEU A 100 14.61 -6.04 -9.78
CA LEU A 100 15.64 -6.71 -10.58
C LEU A 100 15.48 -6.34 -12.06
N ASN A 101 16.61 -6.12 -12.74
CA ASN A 101 16.64 -5.79 -14.17
C ASN A 101 16.46 -7.06 -15.05
N ARG A 102 15.27 -7.65 -15.00
CA ARG A 102 14.92 -8.88 -15.74
C ARG A 102 13.82 -8.68 -16.80
N SER A 103 13.20 -7.51 -16.83
CA SER A 103 12.10 -7.14 -17.73
C SER A 103 12.19 -5.66 -18.11
N GLN A 104 11.25 -5.17 -18.92
CA GLN A 104 11.14 -3.73 -19.20
C GLN A 104 11.03 -2.93 -17.90
N ILE A 105 11.60 -1.72 -17.88
CA ILE A 105 11.75 -0.88 -16.67
C ILE A 105 10.42 -0.54 -15.97
N THR A 106 9.30 -0.58 -16.68
CA THR A 106 7.96 -0.28 -16.19
C THR A 106 7.15 -1.51 -15.79
N VAL A 107 7.67 -2.72 -16.04
CA VAL A 107 7.02 -3.98 -15.66
C VAL A 107 7.39 -4.33 -14.21
N PRO A 108 6.42 -4.56 -13.32
CA PRO A 108 6.70 -4.89 -11.93
C PRO A 108 7.38 -6.26 -11.81
N ASN A 109 8.25 -6.41 -10.81
CA ASN A 109 8.97 -7.65 -10.56
C ASN A 109 8.52 -8.29 -9.24
N GLY A 110 7.83 -9.44 -9.33
CA GLY A 110 7.26 -10.12 -8.16
C GLY A 110 8.29 -10.59 -7.13
N GLU A 111 9.41 -11.19 -7.58
CA GLU A 111 10.51 -11.60 -6.69
C GLU A 111 11.03 -10.44 -5.83
N SER A 112 11.14 -9.26 -6.43
CA SER A 112 11.58 -8.04 -5.73
C SER A 112 10.54 -7.58 -4.70
N GLN A 113 9.24 -7.69 -4.99
CA GLN A 113 8.17 -7.38 -4.05
C GLN A 113 8.15 -8.36 -2.88
N VAL A 114 8.25 -9.67 -3.15
CA VAL A 114 8.35 -10.71 -2.11
C VAL A 114 9.53 -10.47 -1.19
N ALA A 115 10.71 -10.23 -1.76
CA ALA A 115 11.92 -9.93 -0.99
C ALA A 115 11.76 -8.68 -0.13
N LEU A 116 11.10 -7.64 -0.65
CA LEU A 116 10.82 -6.41 0.08
C LEU A 116 9.86 -6.64 1.25
N HIS A 117 8.75 -7.36 1.05
CA HIS A 117 7.80 -7.71 2.11
C HIS A 117 8.47 -8.54 3.21
N ARG A 118 9.21 -9.59 2.84
CA ARG A 118 9.98 -10.41 3.80
C ARG A 118 11.01 -9.57 4.57
N ARG A 119 11.66 -8.61 3.91
CA ARG A 119 12.59 -7.68 4.55
C ARG A 119 11.90 -6.78 5.56
N ALA A 120 10.78 -6.16 5.20
CA ALA A 120 10.03 -5.30 6.10
C ALA A 120 9.55 -6.06 7.34
N MET A 121 8.97 -7.26 7.17
CA MET A 121 8.53 -8.11 8.29
C MET A 121 9.68 -8.50 9.21
N ARG A 122 10.83 -8.92 8.64
CA ARG A 122 12.01 -9.28 9.43
C ARG A 122 12.58 -8.10 10.23
N ILE A 123 12.62 -6.89 9.66
CA ILE A 123 13.05 -5.68 10.39
C ILE A 123 12.09 -5.39 11.55
N ALA A 124 10.79 -5.57 11.32
CA ALA A 124 9.76 -5.36 12.35
C ALA A 124 9.71 -6.48 13.42
N GLY A 125 10.41 -7.60 13.23
CA GLY A 125 10.28 -8.78 14.09
C GLY A 125 8.89 -9.43 14.02
N LEU A 126 8.16 -9.23 12.92
CA LEU A 126 6.79 -9.72 12.73
C LEU A 126 6.76 -10.99 11.88
N ARG A 127 5.77 -11.84 12.13
CA ARG A 127 5.45 -13.00 11.30
C ARG A 127 4.34 -12.65 10.30
N PRO A 128 4.25 -13.38 9.17
CA PRO A 128 3.15 -13.23 8.22
C PRO A 128 1.73 -13.21 8.81
N ASN A 129 1.46 -14.01 9.84
CA ASN A 129 0.14 -14.08 10.50
C ASN A 129 -0.16 -12.91 11.42
N ASP A 130 0.84 -12.11 11.80
CA ASP A 130 0.63 -10.94 12.64
C ASP A 130 0.02 -9.80 11.81
N VAL A 131 0.31 -9.73 10.50
CA VAL A 131 -0.28 -8.79 9.54
C VAL A 131 -1.66 -9.26 9.09
N SER A 132 -2.67 -8.40 9.19
CA SER A 132 -4.07 -8.74 8.89
C SER A 132 -4.71 -7.90 7.79
N TYR A 133 -4.02 -6.85 7.34
CA TYR A 133 -4.47 -5.99 6.25
C TYR A 133 -3.27 -5.55 5.41
N ILE A 134 -3.46 -5.47 4.09
CA ILE A 134 -2.50 -4.90 3.16
C ILE A 134 -3.22 -3.81 2.38
N GLU A 135 -2.75 -2.57 2.58
CA GLU A 135 -3.02 -1.48 1.67
C GLU A 135 -2.08 -1.64 0.49
N ALA A 136 -2.58 -2.25 -0.57
CA ALA A 136 -1.81 -2.63 -1.74
C ALA A 136 -1.61 -1.45 -2.70
N HIS A 137 -0.71 -1.64 -3.67
CA HIS A 137 -0.53 -0.71 -4.76
C HIS A 137 -1.77 -0.69 -5.62
N GLY A 138 -2.26 -1.85 -6.03
CA GLY A 138 -3.58 -2.07 -6.59
C GLY A 138 -3.98 -0.96 -7.55
N THR A 139 -3.25 -0.84 -8.65
CA THR A 139 -3.48 0.21 -9.64
C THR A 139 -4.65 -0.10 -10.56
N GLY A 140 -5.16 -1.34 -10.54
CA GLY A 140 -6.20 -1.77 -11.48
C GLY A 140 -5.61 -2.16 -12.83
N THR A 141 -4.33 -2.55 -12.88
CA THR A 141 -3.67 -2.92 -14.15
C THR A 141 -3.74 -4.42 -14.38
N SER A 142 -4.03 -4.82 -15.62
CA SER A 142 -4.22 -6.24 -15.99
C SER A 142 -2.97 -7.13 -15.80
N VAL A 143 -1.79 -6.53 -15.67
CA VAL A 143 -0.50 -7.21 -15.42
C VAL A 143 -0.01 -6.99 -13.99
N GLY A 144 -0.12 -5.76 -13.46
CA GLY A 144 0.43 -5.43 -12.15
C GLY A 144 -0.34 -6.07 -11.01
N ASP A 145 -1.68 -6.05 -11.06
CA ASP A 145 -2.51 -6.57 -9.98
C ASP A 145 -2.32 -8.09 -9.75
N PRO A 146 -2.25 -8.96 -10.80
CA PRO A 146 -1.88 -10.36 -10.62
C PRO A 146 -0.48 -10.57 -10.03
N ILE A 147 0.52 -9.79 -10.47
CA ILE A 147 1.90 -9.89 -9.96
C ILE A 147 1.95 -9.49 -8.49
N GLU A 148 1.28 -8.39 -8.11
CA GLU A 148 1.24 -7.93 -6.72
C GLU A 148 0.53 -8.94 -5.82
N MET A 149 -0.64 -9.44 -6.24
CA MET A 149 -1.39 -10.42 -5.44
C MET A 149 -0.60 -11.73 -5.25
N SER A 150 0.09 -12.21 -6.29
CA SER A 150 0.97 -13.38 -6.18
C SER A 150 2.13 -13.13 -5.21
N SER A 151 2.72 -11.93 -5.26
CA SER A 151 3.83 -11.54 -4.37
C SER A 151 3.38 -11.44 -2.91
N ILE A 152 2.19 -10.90 -2.67
CA ILE A 152 1.54 -10.88 -1.35
C ILE A 152 1.30 -12.30 -0.85
N ARG A 153 0.72 -13.18 -1.68
CA ARG A 153 0.46 -14.57 -1.31
C ARG A 153 1.75 -15.28 -0.90
N GLU A 154 2.81 -15.16 -1.70
CA GLU A 154 4.09 -15.81 -1.44
C GLU A 154 4.82 -15.24 -0.21
N ALA A 155 4.64 -13.96 0.11
CA ALA A 155 5.24 -13.35 1.29
C ALA A 155 4.46 -13.66 2.57
N PHE A 156 3.12 -13.67 2.50
CA PHE A 156 2.26 -13.66 3.69
C PHE A 156 1.50 -14.98 3.96
N CYS A 157 1.47 -15.93 3.01
CA CYS A 157 0.62 -17.12 3.10
C CYS A 157 1.39 -18.45 2.95
N GLN A 158 2.68 -18.47 3.27
CA GLN A 158 3.51 -19.71 3.20
C GLN A 158 3.15 -20.77 4.26
N SER A 159 2.28 -20.43 5.20
CA SER A 159 1.80 -21.35 6.24
C SER A 159 0.32 -21.06 6.48
N PRO A 160 -0.46 -22.06 6.95
CA PRO A 160 -1.87 -21.87 7.23
C PRO A 160 -2.09 -20.64 8.10
N ARG A 161 -2.95 -19.74 7.60
CA ARG A 161 -3.29 -18.54 8.35
C ARG A 161 -4.26 -18.89 9.47
N SER A 162 -4.19 -18.16 10.57
CA SER A 162 -5.19 -18.27 11.65
C SER A 162 -6.34 -17.28 11.50
N SER A 163 -6.26 -16.41 10.49
CA SER A 163 -7.19 -15.31 10.27
C SER A 163 -7.04 -14.71 8.89
N THR A 164 -8.12 -14.12 8.39
CA THR A 164 -8.18 -13.53 7.07
C THR A 164 -7.16 -12.39 6.91
N LEU A 165 -6.41 -12.42 5.81
CA LEU A 165 -5.62 -11.30 5.32
C LEU A 165 -6.46 -10.52 4.31
N TYR A 166 -6.85 -9.30 4.68
CA TYR A 166 -7.56 -8.42 3.76
C TYR A 166 -6.58 -7.67 2.87
N VAL A 167 -6.88 -7.58 1.58
CA VAL A 167 -6.09 -6.82 0.60
C VAL A 167 -7.01 -5.83 -0.10
N ALA A 168 -6.63 -4.56 -0.14
CA ALA A 168 -7.41 -3.48 -0.73
C ALA A 168 -6.51 -2.31 -1.12
N SER A 169 -7.02 -1.36 -1.89
CA SER A 169 -6.32 -0.16 -2.33
C SER A 169 -7.28 1.03 -2.36
N ILE A 170 -6.88 2.14 -1.72
CA ILE A 170 -7.57 3.43 -1.70
C ILE A 170 -7.72 4.01 -3.10
N LYS A 171 -6.90 3.56 -4.06
CA LYS A 171 -6.94 4.05 -5.43
C LYS A 171 -8.29 3.80 -6.10
N GLY A 172 -9.02 2.77 -5.67
CA GLY A 172 -10.40 2.54 -6.11
C GLY A 172 -11.38 3.65 -5.72
N ASN A 173 -11.09 4.42 -4.67
CA ASN A 173 -11.91 5.54 -4.19
C ASN A 173 -11.48 6.88 -4.79
N ILE A 174 -10.17 7.15 -4.79
CA ILE A 174 -9.63 8.49 -5.06
C ILE A 174 -8.79 8.57 -6.33
N GLY A 175 -8.60 7.46 -7.06
CA GLY A 175 -7.64 7.36 -8.14
C GLY A 175 -6.19 7.22 -7.63
N HIS A 176 -5.25 7.20 -8.57
CA HIS A 176 -3.84 7.09 -8.26
C HIS A 176 -3.22 8.49 -8.05
N THR A 177 -3.00 8.88 -6.80
CA THR A 177 -2.37 10.18 -6.45
C THR A 177 -0.85 10.20 -6.62
N GLU A 178 -0.31 9.30 -7.45
CA GLU A 178 1.10 9.21 -7.85
C GLU A 178 2.08 9.41 -6.69
N ALA A 179 2.79 10.55 -6.62
CA ALA A 179 3.81 10.80 -5.61
C ALA A 179 3.28 10.86 -4.16
N SER A 180 1.96 11.07 -3.95
CA SER A 180 1.31 11.05 -2.64
C SER A 180 0.51 9.76 -2.37
N ALA A 181 0.55 8.76 -3.26
CA ALA A 181 -0.28 7.56 -3.15
C ALA A 181 -0.01 6.76 -1.88
N GLY A 182 1.26 6.59 -1.52
CA GLY A 182 1.60 5.82 -0.33
C GLY A 182 1.24 6.51 0.99
N VAL A 183 1.30 7.85 1.07
CA VAL A 183 0.86 8.57 2.29
C VAL A 183 -0.67 8.57 2.39
N ALA A 184 -1.39 8.63 1.27
CA ALA A 184 -2.85 8.45 1.27
C ALA A 184 -3.25 7.07 1.80
N GLY A 185 -2.57 6.01 1.34
CA GLY A 185 -2.76 4.64 1.84
C GLY A 185 -2.46 4.50 3.33
N LEU A 186 -1.35 5.11 3.80
CA LEU A 186 -1.01 5.12 5.23
C LEU A 186 -2.07 5.84 6.08
N ILE A 187 -2.54 7.01 5.64
CA ILE A 187 -3.60 7.76 6.33
C ILE A 187 -4.88 6.92 6.43
N LYS A 188 -5.29 6.24 5.34
CA LYS A 188 -6.42 5.31 5.36
C LYS A 188 -6.24 4.22 6.41
N VAL A 189 -5.07 3.59 6.48
CA VAL A 189 -4.79 2.55 7.49
C VAL A 189 -4.87 3.08 8.91
N LEU A 190 -4.32 4.28 9.19
CA LEU A 190 -4.42 4.90 10.51
C LEU A 190 -5.87 5.19 10.91
N LEU A 191 -6.67 5.71 9.97
CA LEU A 191 -8.11 5.93 10.20
C LEU A 191 -8.84 4.61 10.46
N MET A 192 -8.56 3.58 9.67
CA MET A 192 -9.13 2.24 9.87
C MET A 192 -8.80 1.66 11.24
N MET A 193 -7.57 1.86 11.73
CA MET A 193 -7.15 1.44 13.08
C MET A 193 -7.88 2.21 14.18
N SER A 194 -8.14 3.50 13.98
CA SER A 194 -8.89 4.35 14.92
C SER A 194 -10.39 4.03 14.95
N HIS A 195 -10.94 3.54 13.84
CA HIS A 195 -12.37 3.21 13.69
C HIS A 195 -12.66 1.70 13.84
N ASP A 196 -11.66 0.89 14.19
CA ASP A 196 -11.79 -0.56 14.33
C ASP A 196 -12.48 -1.22 13.12
N SER A 197 -12.26 -0.72 11.91
CA SER A 197 -13.05 -1.10 10.73
C SER A 197 -12.25 -1.11 9.44
N ILE A 198 -12.53 -2.07 8.56
CA ILE A 198 -12.01 -2.20 7.20
C ILE A 198 -13.14 -1.83 6.22
N PRO A 199 -13.01 -0.76 5.42
CA PRO A 199 -14.02 -0.39 4.43
C PRO A 199 -14.04 -1.39 3.27
N GLU A 200 -15.14 -1.38 2.53
CA GLU A 200 -15.24 -2.07 1.25
C GLU A 200 -14.21 -1.57 0.24
N GLN A 201 -13.71 -2.48 -0.60
CA GLN A 201 -12.91 -2.12 -1.76
C GLN A 201 -13.79 -1.47 -2.83
N ALA A 202 -13.61 -0.17 -3.02
CA ALA A 202 -14.28 0.54 -4.11
C ALA A 202 -13.81 0.05 -5.49
N SER A 203 -14.70 0.19 -6.47
CA SER A 203 -14.45 -0.15 -7.88
C SER A 203 -14.07 -1.63 -8.09
N HIS A 204 -14.72 -2.53 -7.34
CA HIS A 204 -14.46 -3.96 -7.39
C HIS A 204 -15.77 -4.78 -7.36
N SER A 205 -16.13 -5.36 -8.50
CA SER A 205 -17.28 -6.24 -8.71
C SER A 205 -16.87 -7.72 -8.72
N SER A 206 -15.82 -8.11 -9.43
CA SER A 206 -15.42 -9.52 -9.55
C SER A 206 -13.91 -9.67 -9.59
N LEU A 207 -13.39 -10.76 -9.03
CA LEU A 207 -11.93 -10.98 -8.98
C LEU A 207 -11.36 -11.14 -10.38
N ASN A 208 -10.21 -10.52 -10.63
CA ASN A 208 -9.47 -10.71 -11.86
C ASN A 208 -9.19 -12.20 -12.12
N PRO A 209 -9.58 -12.77 -13.27
CA PRO A 209 -9.44 -14.21 -13.53
C PRO A 209 -7.98 -14.69 -13.62
N ARG A 210 -7.01 -13.76 -13.73
CA ARG A 210 -5.57 -14.06 -13.65
C ARG A 210 -5.06 -14.18 -12.21
N ILE A 211 -5.87 -13.76 -11.23
CA ILE A 211 -5.61 -13.94 -9.81
C ILE A 211 -6.26 -15.26 -9.37
N PRO A 212 -5.50 -16.25 -8.87
CA PRO A 212 -6.10 -17.46 -8.31
C PRO A 212 -7.05 -17.15 -7.15
N ALA A 213 -8.01 -18.04 -6.89
CA ALA A 213 -8.93 -17.90 -5.76
C ALA A 213 -8.18 -17.59 -4.45
N LEU A 214 -8.76 -16.72 -3.63
CA LEU A 214 -8.11 -16.14 -2.44
C LEU A 214 -8.45 -16.93 -1.17
N GLU A 215 -9.62 -17.55 -1.16
CA GLU A 215 -10.20 -18.29 -0.04
C GLU A 215 -9.28 -19.42 0.48
N PRO A 216 -8.61 -20.22 -0.38
CA PRO A 216 -7.70 -21.28 0.10
C PRO A 216 -6.55 -20.78 0.98
N ASP A 217 -6.12 -19.53 0.78
CA ASP A 217 -5.01 -18.90 1.53
C ASP A 217 -5.52 -18.00 2.67
N MET A 218 -6.82 -18.04 2.99
CA MET A 218 -7.51 -17.09 3.86
C MET A 218 -7.20 -15.63 3.48
N MET A 219 -7.16 -15.32 2.19
CA MET A 219 -7.09 -13.97 1.68
C MET A 219 -8.48 -13.50 1.25
N ALA A 220 -8.74 -12.20 1.33
CA ALA A 220 -10.00 -11.64 0.83
C ALA A 220 -9.86 -10.18 0.38
N ILE A 221 -10.63 -9.81 -0.64
CA ILE A 221 -10.94 -8.40 -0.94
C ILE A 221 -12.17 -8.02 -0.10
N PRO A 222 -12.14 -6.95 0.72
CA PRO A 222 -13.29 -6.57 1.54
C PRO A 222 -14.46 -6.12 0.65
N ARG A 223 -15.62 -6.81 0.77
CA ARG A 223 -16.84 -6.54 -0.03
C ARG A 223 -17.92 -5.74 0.71
N ARG A 224 -17.65 -5.36 1.95
CA ARG A 224 -18.51 -4.55 2.82
C ARG A 224 -17.68 -4.03 3.98
N LEU A 225 -18.20 -3.03 4.70
CA LEU A 225 -17.62 -2.59 5.96
C LEU A 225 -17.49 -3.79 6.93
N THR A 226 -16.27 -4.08 7.34
CA THR A 226 -15.91 -5.26 8.13
C THR A 226 -15.24 -4.82 9.43
N PRO A 227 -15.71 -5.25 10.62
CA PRO A 227 -15.04 -4.96 11.87
C PRO A 227 -13.60 -5.50 11.89
N TRP A 228 -12.64 -4.68 12.30
CA TRP A 228 -11.23 -5.03 12.45
C TRP A 228 -10.91 -5.46 13.88
N CYS A 229 -11.64 -6.45 14.37
CA CYS A 229 -11.56 -6.94 15.74
C CYS A 229 -10.28 -7.78 15.97
N ARG A 230 -9.19 -7.13 16.38
CA ARG A 230 -7.96 -7.80 16.86
C ARG A 230 -7.37 -7.07 18.06
N ALA A 231 -6.76 -7.84 18.97
CA ALA A 231 -6.00 -7.28 20.10
C ALA A 231 -4.80 -6.43 19.64
N SER A 232 -4.19 -6.78 18.51
CA SER A 232 -3.20 -5.96 17.81
C SER A 232 -3.54 -5.91 16.33
N ARG A 233 -3.71 -4.70 15.79
CA ARG A 233 -3.95 -4.45 14.37
C ARG A 233 -2.63 -4.09 13.70
N VAL A 234 -2.18 -4.96 12.81
CA VAL A 234 -0.97 -4.74 12.03
C VAL A 234 -1.33 -4.78 10.55
N ALA A 235 -0.80 -3.80 9.82
CA ALA A 235 -1.03 -3.61 8.40
C ALA A 235 0.29 -3.36 7.65
N CYS A 236 0.31 -3.69 6.36
CA CYS A 236 1.39 -3.32 5.45
C CYS A 236 0.85 -2.34 4.40
N VAL A 237 1.64 -1.33 4.04
CA VAL A 237 1.28 -0.35 3.00
C VAL A 237 2.31 -0.45 1.88
N THR A 238 1.83 -0.67 0.66
CA THR A 238 2.59 -0.50 -0.58
C THR A 238 2.07 0.75 -1.32
N PRO A 239 2.92 1.42 -2.12
CA PRO A 239 2.63 2.76 -2.66
C PRO A 239 1.48 2.79 -3.66
#